data_AF-A0A497G1B0-F1
#
_entry.id   AF-A0A497G1B0-F1
#
_cell.length_a   1.000
_cell.length_b   1.000
_cell.length_c   1.000
_cell.angle_alpha   90.00
_cell.angle_beta   90.00
_cell.angle_gamma   90.00
#
_symmetry.space_group_name_H-M   'P 1'
#
loop_
_entity.id
_entity.type
_entity.pdbx_description
1 polymer ?
#
loop_
_entity_poly.entity_id
_entity_poly.type
_entity_poly.pdbx_seq_one_letter_code
_entity_poly.pdbx_strand_id
1 'polypeptide(L)'
;MVGQCSRRLYVFIDKSNNVFSLIAVRESELAKIASRIVWVRHFKTLRKREKKGFLKAFPRRVQRVYYLLVYVRIFTRLNKLEHFLRSISKGIKVLCIDDEVLR
;
A
#
# COMPACT_ATOMS: atom_id res chain seq x y z
N MET A 1 -9.63 21.17 24.81
CA MET A 1 -9.04 19.82 24.57
C MET A 1 -8.71 19.71 23.09
N VAL A 2 -7.44 19.45 22.80
CA VAL A 2 -6.81 19.50 21.47
C VAL A 2 -7.53 18.58 20.49
N GLY A 3 -7.95 19.13 19.35
CA GLY A 3 -8.64 18.40 18.30
C GLY A 3 -7.84 17.19 17.87
N GLN A 4 -8.45 16.00 18.02
CA GLN A 4 -7.98 14.81 17.32
C GLN A 4 -8.09 15.10 15.83
N CYS A 5 -6.99 15.51 15.22
CA CYS A 5 -6.86 15.54 13.78
C CYS A 5 -6.93 14.07 13.33
N SER A 6 -8.14 13.56 13.13
CA SER A 6 -8.40 12.18 12.71
C SER A 6 -7.54 11.91 11.49
N ARG A 7 -6.47 11.13 11.70
CA ARG A 7 -5.54 10.73 10.64
C ARG A 7 -6.31 9.74 9.77
N ARG A 8 -7.13 10.26 8.86
CA ARG A 8 -7.94 9.46 7.94
C ARG A 8 -7.01 8.74 6.97
N LEU A 9 -6.86 7.44 7.17
CA LEU A 9 -6.00 6.56 6.39
C LEU A 9 -6.83 5.79 5.38
N TYR A 10 -6.29 5.70 4.18
CA TYR A 10 -6.68 4.74 3.17
C TYR A 10 -5.65 3.62 3.20
N VAL A 11 -6.10 2.43 3.56
CA VAL A 11 -5.26 1.25 3.73
C VAL A 11 -5.57 0.28 2.60
N PHE A 12 -4.53 -0.16 1.91
CA PHE A 12 -4.59 -1.11 0.81
C PHE A 12 -3.84 -2.36 1.22
N ILE A 13 -4.50 -3.51 1.10
CA ILE A 13 -3.95 -4.82 1.39
C ILE A 13 -4.03 -5.67 0.14
N ASP A 14 -2.90 -6.21 -0.26
CA ASP A 14 -2.76 -7.16 -1.36
C ASP A 14 -2.09 -8.44 -0.85
N LYS A 15 -2.47 -9.59 -1.40
CA LYS A 15 -1.86 -10.89 -1.08
C LYS A 15 -1.27 -11.49 -2.34
N SER A 16 -0.05 -12.00 -2.20
CA SER A 16 0.58 -12.81 -3.23
C SER A 16 1.19 -14.04 -2.58
N ASN A 17 0.68 -15.22 -2.95
CA ASN A 17 0.99 -16.48 -2.28
C ASN A 17 0.72 -16.38 -0.76
N ASN A 18 1.75 -16.61 0.06
CA ASN A 18 1.69 -16.56 1.53
C ASN A 18 2.17 -15.21 2.10
N VAL A 19 2.20 -14.16 1.28
CA VAL A 19 2.69 -12.85 1.67
C VAL A 19 1.57 -11.83 1.53
N PHE A 20 1.36 -11.05 2.59
CA PHE A 20 0.46 -9.90 2.61
C PHE A 20 1.29 -8.64 2.55
N SER A 21 0.96 -7.75 1.63
CA SER A 21 1.50 -6.39 1.59
C SER A 21 0.45 -5.41 2.07
N LEU A 22 0.87 -4.43 2.86
CA LEU A 22 0.02 -3.35 3.33
C LEU A 22 0.68 -2.02 3.02
N ILE A 23 -0.09 -1.14 2.40
CA ILE A 23 0.27 0.25 2.18
C ILE A 23 -0.83 1.14 2.77
N ALA A 24 -0.44 2.19 3.48
CA ALA A 24 -1.38 3.19 3.98
C ALA A 24 -0.99 4.59 3.54
N VAL A 25 -1.97 5.38 3.12
CA VAL A 25 -1.82 6.77 2.67
C VAL A 25 -2.78 7.64 3.47
N ARG A 26 -2.38 8.88 3.81
CA ARG A 26 -3.32 9.86 4.37
C ARG A 26 -4.29 10.31 3.29
N GLU A 27 -5.54 10.55 3.65
CA GLU A 27 -6.54 11.12 2.76
C GLU A 27 -6.05 12.40 2.07
N SER A 28 -5.38 13.29 2.81
CA SER A 28 -4.80 14.55 2.29
C SER A 28 -3.72 14.35 1.23
N GLU A 29 -3.06 13.20 1.20
CA GLU A 29 -1.97 12.90 0.25
C GLU A 29 -2.45 12.08 -0.97
N LEU A 30 -3.73 11.67 -1.01
CA LEU A 30 -4.25 10.78 -2.07
C LEU A 30 -4.08 11.37 -3.48
N ALA A 31 -4.43 12.63 -3.68
CA ALA A 31 -4.28 13.27 -5.00
C ALA A 31 -2.81 13.37 -5.42
N LYS A 32 -1.93 13.66 -4.46
CA LYS A 32 -0.49 13.79 -4.69
C LYS A 32 0.18 12.45 -4.97
N ILE A 33 -0.26 11.37 -4.32
CA ILE A 33 0.26 10.05 -4.65
C ILE A 33 -0.26 9.57 -6.00
N ALA A 34 -1.56 9.77 -6.31
CA ALA A 34 -2.16 9.35 -7.57
C ALA A 34 -1.41 9.92 -8.78
N SER A 35 -1.06 11.21 -8.74
CA SER A 35 -0.28 11.87 -9.80
C SER A 35 1.18 11.39 -9.91
N ARG A 36 1.73 10.74 -8.88
CA ARG A 36 3.14 10.28 -8.84
C ARG A 36 3.31 8.77 -9.04
N ILE A 37 2.23 8.00 -9.00
CA ILE A 37 2.24 6.55 -9.20
C ILE A 37 1.75 6.11 -10.59
N VAL A 38 1.66 7.03 -11.56
CA VAL A 38 1.24 6.74 -12.96
C VAL A 38 2.10 5.66 -13.64
N TRP A 39 3.30 5.41 -13.13
CA TRP A 39 4.19 4.34 -13.58
C TRP A 39 3.80 2.94 -13.09
N VAL A 40 2.93 2.83 -12.09
CA VAL A 40 2.45 1.56 -11.54
C VAL A 40 1.61 0.86 -12.59
N ARG A 41 1.95 -0.39 -12.90
CA ARG A 41 1.25 -1.24 -13.85
C ARG A 41 1.16 -2.63 -13.24
N HIS A 42 0.07 -3.35 -13.52
CA HIS A 42 -0.04 -4.75 -13.12
C HIS A 42 1.11 -5.56 -13.74
N PHE A 43 1.96 -6.16 -12.92
CA PHE A 43 3.17 -6.82 -13.42
C PHE A 43 2.87 -7.97 -14.41
N LYS A 44 1.70 -8.62 -14.26
CA LYS A 44 1.20 -9.66 -15.16
C LYS A 44 0.94 -9.15 -16.59
N THR A 45 0.64 -7.86 -16.79
CA THR A 45 0.32 -7.28 -18.11
C THR A 45 1.55 -6.82 -18.91
N LEU A 46 2.73 -6.81 -18.28
CA LEU A 46 3.98 -6.41 -18.95
C LEU A 46 4.56 -7.53 -19.82
N ARG A 47 5.13 -7.19 -20.99
CA ARG A 47 5.90 -8.14 -21.81
C ARG A 47 7.22 -8.51 -21.12
N LYS A 48 7.81 -9.67 -21.46
CA LYS A 48 9.06 -10.17 -20.86
C LYS A 48 10.20 -9.13 -20.86
N ARG A 49 10.36 -8.39 -21.97
CA ARG A 49 11.37 -7.32 -22.10
C ARG A 49 11.10 -6.13 -21.18
N GLU A 50 9.83 -5.78 -20.99
CA GLU A 50 9.40 -4.67 -20.14
C GLU A 50 9.54 -5.00 -18.66
N LYS A 51 9.24 -6.25 -18.26
CA LYS A 51 9.39 -6.75 -16.88
C LYS A 51 10.77 -6.48 -16.30
N LYS A 52 11.84 -6.77 -17.06
CA LYS A 52 13.22 -6.52 -16.61
C LYS A 52 13.49 -5.04 -16.36
N GLY A 53 13.06 -4.17 -17.28
CA GLY A 53 13.20 -2.72 -17.13
C GLY A 53 12.38 -2.17 -15.98
N PHE A 54 11.16 -2.69 -15.81
CA PHE A 54 10.27 -2.33 -14.71
C PHE A 54 10.90 -2.67 -13.36
N LEU A 55 11.36 -3.91 -13.15
CA LEU A 55 12.01 -4.34 -11.91
C LEU A 55 13.27 -3.52 -11.61
N LYS A 56 14.08 -3.22 -12.63
CA LYS A 56 15.29 -2.40 -12.47
C LYS A 56 14.96 -0.96 -12.02
N ALA A 57 13.88 -0.37 -12.54
CA ALA A 57 13.46 0.99 -12.19
C ALA A 57 12.63 1.06 -10.91
N PHE A 58 12.04 -0.05 -10.47
CA PHE A 58 11.06 -0.10 -9.39
C PHE A 58 11.57 0.51 -8.06
N PRO A 59 12.76 0.14 -7.53
CA PRO A 59 13.24 0.71 -6.26
C PRO A 59 13.33 2.24 -6.28
N ARG A 60 13.89 2.79 -7.36
CA ARG A 60 14.03 4.25 -7.53
C ARG A 60 12.67 4.95 -7.63
N ARG A 61 11.69 4.31 -8.26
CA ARG A 61 10.32 4.85 -8.40
C ARG A 61 9.57 4.83 -7.08
N VAL A 62 9.68 3.74 -6.31
CA VAL A 62 9.11 3.63 -4.96
C VAL A 62 9.72 4.68 -4.04
N GLN A 63 11.04 4.86 -4.06
CA GLN A 63 11.72 5.84 -3.21
C GLN A 63 11.18 7.27 -3.40
N ARG A 64 10.80 7.64 -4.63
CA ARG A 64 10.22 8.97 -4.94
C ARG A 64 8.84 9.21 -4.38
N VAL A 65 8.12 8.18 -3.98
CA VAL A 65 6.77 8.27 -3.40
C VAL A 65 6.71 7.79 -1.96
N TYR A 66 7.79 7.19 -1.44
CA TYR A 66 7.83 6.58 -0.12
C TYR A 66 7.45 7.56 1.00
N TYR A 67 7.87 8.82 0.89
CA TYR A 67 7.55 9.85 1.88
C TYR A 67 6.05 10.22 1.95
N LEU A 68 5.25 9.83 0.95
CA LEU A 68 3.80 10.01 0.92
C LEU A 68 3.06 8.83 1.57
N LEU A 69 3.77 7.74 1.85
CA LEU A 69 3.23 6.52 2.45
C LEU A 69 3.42 6.59 3.97
N VAL A 70 2.34 6.43 4.72
CA VAL A 70 2.38 6.39 6.20
C VAL A 70 2.89 5.04 6.66
N TYR A 71 2.40 3.97 6.04
CA TYR A 71 2.81 2.61 6.33
C TYR A 71 3.14 1.89 5.03
N VAL A 72 4.26 1.17 5.05
CA VAL A 72 4.63 0.17 4.05
C VAL A 72 5.11 -1.04 4.84
N ARG A 73 4.35 -2.12 4.79
CA ARG A 73 4.59 -3.32 5.60
C ARG A 73 4.37 -4.58 4.77
N ILE A 74 5.13 -5.61 5.10
CA ILE A 74 5.01 -6.95 4.55
C ILE A 74 4.80 -7.89 5.73
N PHE A 75 3.83 -8.78 5.63
CA PHE A 75 3.53 -9.79 6.62
C PHE A 75 3.51 -11.16 5.95
N THR A 76 4.05 -12.17 6.63
CA THR A 76 4.00 -13.57 6.18
C THR A 76 2.98 -14.38 6.97
N ARG A 77 2.30 -13.76 7.94
CA ARG A 77 1.28 -14.39 8.80
C ARG A 77 0.09 -13.45 8.96
N LEU A 78 -1.12 -13.98 8.75
CA LEU A 78 -2.36 -13.22 8.82
C LEU A 78 -2.58 -12.58 10.19
N ASN A 79 -2.32 -13.32 11.28
CA ASN A 79 -2.47 -12.80 12.64
C ASN A 79 -1.60 -11.56 12.93
N LYS A 80 -0.42 -11.45 12.32
CA LYS A 80 0.45 -10.27 12.46
C LYS A 80 -0.11 -9.07 11.70
N LEU A 81 -0.68 -9.30 10.52
CA LEU A 81 -1.40 -8.28 9.77
C LEU A 81 -2.62 -7.77 10.56
N GLU A 82 -3.46 -8.68 11.07
CA GLU A 82 -4.64 -8.34 11.87
C GLU A 82 -4.28 -7.53 13.12
N HIS A 83 -3.26 -7.97 13.86
CA HIS A 83 -2.78 -7.24 15.03
C HIS A 83 -2.33 -5.82 14.66
N PHE A 84 -1.62 -5.66 13.54
CA PHE A 84 -1.22 -4.34 13.06
C PHE A 84 -2.42 -3.48 12.66
N LEU A 85 -3.40 -4.04 11.92
CA LEU A 85 -4.62 -3.32 11.54
C LEU A 85 -5.40 -2.84 12.77
N ARG A 86 -5.53 -3.68 13.80
CA ARG A 86 -6.15 -3.30 15.08
C ARG A 86 -5.43 -2.11 15.72
N SER A 87 -4.10 -2.09 15.67
CA SER A 87 -3.28 -1.02 16.25
C SER A 87 -3.48 0.35 15.57
N ILE A 88 -3.88 0.37 14.29
CA ILE A 88 -4.12 1.60 13.53
C ILE A 88 -5.62 1.86 13.24
N SER A 89 -6.51 1.00 13.74
CA SER A 89 -7.93 0.94 13.37
C SER A 89 -8.66 2.28 13.51
N LYS A 90 -8.39 3.04 14.59
CA LYS A 90 -8.97 4.37 14.84
C LYS A 90 -8.67 5.40 13.76
N GLY A 91 -7.61 5.20 12.97
CA GLY A 91 -7.26 6.07 11.85
C GLY A 91 -7.79 5.58 10.50
N ILE A 92 -8.24 4.33 10.38
CA ILE A 92 -8.66 3.77 9.09
C ILE A 92 -10.00 4.40 8.71
N LYS A 93 -10.03 5.13 7.59
CA LYS A 93 -11.25 5.60 6.95
C LYS A 93 -11.74 4.60 5.92
N VAL A 94 -10.82 4.08 5.11
CA VAL A 94 -11.10 3.12 4.05
C VAL A 94 -10.10 1.98 4.14
N LEU A 95 -10.61 0.75 4.07
CA LEU A 95 -9.83 -0.48 4.02
C LEU A 95 -10.15 -1.20 2.71
N CYS A 96 -9.20 -1.17 1.78
CA CYS A 96 -9.27 -1.89 0.52
C CYS A 96 -8.49 -3.20 0.66
N ILE A 97 -9.17 -4.32 0.47
CA ILE A 97 -8.60 -5.65 0.59
C ILE A 97 -8.79 -6.35 -0.75
N ASP A 98 -7.72 -6.87 -1.34
CA ASP A 98 -7.83 -7.72 -2.52
C ASP A 98 -8.58 -9.02 -2.17
N ASP A 99 -9.47 -9.48 -3.05
CA ASP A 99 -10.28 -10.68 -2.85
C ASP A 99 -9.44 -11.93 -2.54
N GLU A 100 -8.20 -12.01 -3.05
CA GLU A 100 -7.28 -13.11 -2.72
C GLU A 100 -6.94 -13.18 -1.22
N VAL A 101 -6.97 -12.05 -0.50
CA VAL A 101 -6.72 -11.98 0.95
C VAL A 101 -7.86 -12.63 1.75
N LEU A 102 -9.09 -12.58 1.23
CA LEU A 102 -10.30 -13.09 1.89
C LEU A 102 -10.56 -14.58 1.60
N ARG A 103 -9.80 -15.18 0.68
CA ARG A 103 -9.80 -16.62 0.38
C ARG A 103 -8.73 -17.37 1.18
#